data_AF-A0A2W4VNB8-F1
#
_entry.id   AF-A0A2W4VNB8-F1
#
_cell.length_a   1.000
_cell.length_b   1.000
_cell.length_c   1.000
_cell.angle_alpha   90.00
_cell.angle_beta   90.00
_cell.angle_gamma   90.00
#
_symmetry.space_group_name_H-M   'P 1'
#
loop_
_entity.id
_entity.type
_entity.pdbx_description
1 polymer ?
#
loop_
_entity_poly.entity_id
_entity_poly.type
_entity_poly.pdbx_seq_one_letter_code
_entity_poly.pdbx_strand_id
1 'polypeptide(L)'
;MALTSELAKREILISPVVTELIRFTQAELRIEYPLKVSNYLQGSLDYLLRMGSSHALIVIEAKRDDVESGFTQLLAELVAVDQWEKAPQSTLLVGAVSTGNLWQFGILNRTTKQFTQGLNAYLVPNDLDALMRVLVSVLKDGANAIKE
;
A
#
# COMPACT_ATOMS: atom_id res chain seq x y z
N MET A 1 -6.69 -6.36 26.03
CA MET A 1 -5.35 -6.27 25.43
C MET A 1 -5.45 -6.84 24.02
N ALA A 2 -5.67 -5.99 23.01
CA ALA A 2 -5.61 -6.37 21.58
C ALA A 2 -4.37 -5.78 20.89
N LEU A 3 -3.60 -4.95 21.61
CA LEU A 3 -2.35 -4.35 21.13
C LEU A 3 -1.26 -5.40 20.85
N THR A 4 -1.29 -6.57 21.48
CA THR A 4 -0.26 -7.60 21.26
C THR A 4 -0.51 -8.40 19.99
N SER A 5 -1.77 -8.68 19.60
CA SER A 5 -2.04 -9.50 18.42
C SER A 5 -1.83 -8.72 17.13
N GLU A 6 -2.28 -7.46 17.05
CA GLU A 6 -2.09 -6.64 15.84
C GLU A 6 -0.62 -6.25 15.68
N LEU A 7 0.06 -5.82 16.75
CA LEU A 7 1.50 -5.56 16.70
C LEU A 7 2.29 -6.83 16.33
N ALA A 8 1.94 -7.99 16.89
CA ALA A 8 2.58 -9.25 16.51
C ALA A 8 2.30 -9.63 15.05
N LYS A 9 1.06 -9.46 14.55
CA LYS A 9 0.73 -9.69 13.13
C LYS A 9 1.58 -8.79 12.23
N ARG A 10 1.69 -7.51 12.56
CA ARG A 10 2.52 -6.54 11.83
C ARG A 10 3.98 -6.98 11.76
N GLU A 11 4.58 -7.35 12.88
CA GLU A 11 5.99 -7.73 12.96
C GLU A 11 6.29 -9.10 12.32
N ILE A 12 5.35 -10.05 12.42
CA ILE A 12 5.56 -11.43 11.99
C ILE A 12 5.11 -11.67 10.54
N LEU A 13 4.09 -10.97 10.06
CA LEU A 13 3.47 -11.26 8.75
C LEU A 13 3.72 -10.17 7.72
N ILE A 14 3.54 -8.89 8.08
CA ILE A 14 3.62 -7.78 7.11
C ILE A 14 5.07 -7.29 6.98
N SER A 15 5.73 -6.99 8.09
CA SER A 15 7.08 -6.43 8.11
C SER A 15 8.11 -7.28 7.37
N PRO A 16 8.09 -8.63 7.43
CA PRO A 16 9.04 -9.45 6.67
C PRO A 16 8.87 -9.32 5.16
N VAL A 17 7.62 -9.27 4.67
CA VAL A 17 7.31 -9.07 3.23
C VAL A 17 7.82 -7.70 2.78
N VAL A 18 7.52 -6.65 3.55
CA VAL A 18 7.99 -5.28 3.27
C VAL A 18 9.53 -5.20 3.28
N THR A 19 10.17 -5.85 4.25
CA THR A 19 11.64 -5.85 4.38
C THR A 19 12.30 -6.56 3.18
N GLU A 20 11.76 -7.70 2.76
CA GLU A 20 12.24 -8.42 1.57
C GLU A 20 12.02 -7.59 0.30
N LEU A 21 10.89 -6.90 0.18
CA LEU A 21 10.60 -6.02 -0.95
C LEU A 21 11.65 -4.91 -1.09
N ILE A 22 12.05 -4.31 0.03
CA ILE A 22 13.10 -3.29 0.07
C ILE A 22 14.45 -3.90 -0.34
N ARG A 23 14.77 -5.12 0.11
CA ARG A 23 16.00 -5.81 -0.32
C ARG A 23 16.07 -5.97 -1.85
N PHE A 24 14.96 -6.31 -2.50
CA PHE A 24 14.92 -6.52 -3.95
C PHE A 24 14.83 -5.25 -4.79
N THR A 25 14.27 -4.17 -4.25
CA THR A 25 13.96 -2.95 -5.01
C THR A 25 14.83 -1.76 -4.63
N GLN A 26 15.48 -1.81 -3.46
CA GLN A 26 16.12 -0.65 -2.83
C GLN A 26 15.17 0.54 -2.63
N ALA A 27 13.87 0.27 -2.52
CA ALA A 27 12.87 1.30 -2.27
C ALA A 27 13.08 1.99 -0.91
N GLU A 28 12.83 3.29 -0.86
CA GLU A 28 12.76 4.05 0.38
C GLU A 28 11.49 3.65 1.13
N LEU A 29 11.65 3.22 2.39
CA LEU A 29 10.55 2.91 3.28
C LEU A 29 10.32 4.05 4.27
N ARG A 30 9.07 4.50 4.38
CA ARG A 30 8.61 5.35 5.48
C ARG A 30 7.50 4.63 6.22
N ILE A 31 7.69 4.48 7.53
CA ILE A 31 6.78 3.80 8.44
C ILE A 31 6.04 4.87 9.25
N GLU A 32 4.72 4.73 9.42
CA GLU A 32 3.89 5.68 10.15
C GLU A 32 4.15 7.12 9.67
N TYR A 33 4.14 7.30 8.36
CA TYR A 33 4.50 8.56 7.74
C TYR A 33 3.38 9.59 7.93
N PRO A 34 3.60 10.67 8.70
CA PRO A 34 2.58 11.68 8.91
C PRO A 34 2.32 12.44 7.61
N LEU A 35 1.05 12.48 7.21
CA LEU A 35 0.60 13.22 6.04
C LEU A 35 -0.48 14.22 6.48
N LYS A 36 -0.19 15.51 6.30
CA LYS A 36 -1.14 16.60 6.57
C LYS A 36 -1.36 17.41 5.30
N VAL A 37 -2.51 17.19 4.67
CA VAL A 37 -2.92 17.91 3.45
C VAL A 37 -3.76 19.13 3.81
N SER A 38 -4.66 18.99 4.79
CA SER A 38 -5.49 20.07 5.31
C SER A 38 -5.87 19.83 6.77
N ASN A 39 -6.71 20.70 7.34
CA ASN A 39 -7.28 20.48 8.67
C ASN A 39 -8.26 19.30 8.73
N TYR A 40 -8.77 18.85 7.58
CA TYR A 40 -9.77 17.78 7.49
C TYR A 40 -9.22 16.49 6.85
N LEU A 41 -8.06 16.57 6.19
CA LEU A 41 -7.37 15.44 5.57
C LEU A 41 -5.94 15.36 6.12
N GLN A 42 -5.81 14.66 7.23
CA GLN A 42 -4.56 14.41 7.93
C GLN A 42 -4.57 13.03 8.56
N GLY A 43 -3.42 12.37 8.62
CA GLY A 43 -3.27 11.02 9.15
C GLY A 43 -1.82 10.55 9.11
N SER A 44 -1.64 9.24 9.29
CA SER A 44 -0.34 8.58 9.19
C SER A 44 -0.48 7.37 8.27
N LEU A 45 0.38 7.27 7.26
CA LEU A 45 0.42 6.11 6.35
C LEU A 45 1.18 4.98 7.06
N ASP A 46 0.58 3.79 7.17
CA ASP A 46 1.23 2.66 7.87
C ASP A 46 2.59 2.33 7.24
N TYR A 47 2.60 2.12 5.91
CA TYR A 47 3.81 2.02 5.11
C TYR A 47 3.68 2.78 3.79
N LEU A 48 4.68 3.61 3.51
CA LEU A 48 4.88 4.26 2.23
C LEU A 48 6.21 3.80 1.65
N LEU A 49 6.15 3.06 0.55
CA LEU A 49 7.31 2.64 -0.23
C LEU A 49 7.44 3.50 -1.48
N ARG A 50 8.66 3.95 -1.78
CA ARG A 50 8.94 4.75 -2.98
C ARG A 50 10.21 4.29 -3.68
N MET A 51 10.15 4.27 -5.01
CA MET A 51 11.32 4.11 -5.85
C MET A 51 11.50 5.37 -6.69
N GLY A 52 12.38 6.27 -6.24
CA GLY A 52 12.55 7.59 -6.82
C GLY A 52 11.27 8.45 -6.74
N SER A 53 11.07 9.31 -7.73
CA SER A 53 9.92 10.23 -7.81
C SER A 53 8.73 9.69 -8.63
N SER A 54 8.87 8.51 -9.25
CA SER A 54 7.89 8.04 -10.24
C SER A 54 6.81 7.14 -9.67
N HIS A 55 7.17 6.21 -8.79
CA HIS A 55 6.26 5.18 -8.30
C HIS A 55 6.27 5.09 -6.77
N ALA A 56 5.07 4.99 -6.22
CA ALA A 56 4.82 4.84 -4.80
C ALA A 56 3.80 3.73 -4.57
N LEU A 57 4.01 2.97 -3.50
CA LEU A 57 3.08 1.98 -2.99
C LEU A 57 2.73 2.34 -1.54
N ILE A 58 1.45 2.45 -1.25
CA ILE A 58 0.94 2.55 0.13
C ILE A 58 0.50 1.15 0.56
N VAL A 59 0.90 0.70 1.75
CA VAL A 59 0.38 -0.54 2.35
C VAL A 59 -0.35 -0.18 3.64
N ILE A 60 -1.61 -0.57 3.73
CA ILE A 60 -2.46 -0.44 4.91
C ILE A 60 -2.48 -1.76 5.66
N GLU A 61 -2.30 -1.68 6.97
CA GLU A 61 -2.60 -2.78 7.88
C GLU A 61 -4.11 -2.80 8.17
N ALA A 62 -4.81 -3.79 7.62
CA ALA A 62 -6.22 -4.00 7.92
C ALA A 62 -6.38 -4.45 9.37
N LYS A 63 -6.90 -3.54 10.19
CA LYS A 63 -7.12 -3.79 11.61
C LYS A 63 -8.31 -4.71 11.82
N ARG A 64 -8.19 -5.63 12.78
CA ARG A 64 -9.26 -6.60 13.13
C ARG A 64 -9.70 -7.45 11.93
N ASP A 65 -8.79 -7.68 10.99
CA ASP A 65 -9.01 -8.45 9.78
C ASP A 65 -10.12 -7.87 8.86
N ASP A 66 -10.47 -6.58 9.04
CA ASP A 66 -11.49 -5.88 8.26
C ASP A 66 -10.86 -5.20 7.03
N VAL A 67 -10.86 -5.93 5.92
CA VAL A 67 -10.29 -5.46 4.65
C VAL A 67 -11.12 -4.34 4.02
N GLU A 68 -12.44 -4.33 4.21
CA GLU A 68 -13.31 -3.29 3.66
C GLU A 68 -13.05 -1.93 4.33
N SER A 69 -12.91 -1.93 5.65
CA SER A 69 -12.45 -0.75 6.39
C SER A 69 -11.04 -0.34 5.96
N GLY A 70 -10.14 -1.30 5.75
CA GLY A 70 -8.80 -1.06 5.23
C GLY A 70 -8.79 -0.38 3.85
N PHE A 71 -9.69 -0.76 2.94
CA PHE A 71 -9.83 -0.10 1.63
C PHE A 71 -10.40 1.31 1.73
N THR A 72 -11.31 1.55 2.67
CA THR A 72 -11.83 2.90 2.95
C THR A 72 -10.68 3.82 3.42
N GLN A 73 -9.82 3.32 4.31
CA GLN A 73 -8.62 4.03 4.73
C GLN A 73 -7.65 4.23 3.55
N LEU A 74 -7.40 3.19 2.77
CA LEU A 74 -6.51 3.27 1.61
C LEU A 74 -6.96 4.35 0.63
N LEU A 75 -8.24 4.41 0.28
CA LEU A 75 -8.77 5.43 -0.61
C LEU A 75 -8.52 6.84 -0.07
N ALA A 76 -8.80 7.08 1.21
CA ALA A 76 -8.56 8.39 1.83
C ALA A 76 -7.08 8.78 1.77
N GLU A 77 -6.17 7.83 2.02
CA GLU A 77 -4.73 8.04 1.98
C GLU A 77 -4.19 8.25 0.57
N LEU A 78 -4.68 7.51 -0.43
CA LEU A 78 -4.33 7.72 -1.84
C LEU A 78 -4.78 9.11 -2.32
N VAL A 79 -5.98 9.55 -1.94
CA VAL A 79 -6.47 10.90 -2.23
C VAL A 79 -5.61 11.96 -1.54
N ALA A 80 -5.18 11.72 -0.31
CA ALA A 80 -4.29 12.63 0.41
C ALA A 80 -2.92 12.74 -0.26
N VAL A 81 -2.32 11.62 -0.68
CA VAL A 81 -1.05 11.62 -1.42
C VAL A 81 -1.21 12.34 -2.75
N ASP A 82 -2.31 12.12 -3.47
CA ASP A 82 -2.58 12.79 -4.73
C ASP A 82 -2.66 14.33 -4.59
N GLN A 83 -3.29 14.82 -3.52
CA GLN A 83 -3.36 16.26 -3.23
C GLN A 83 -2.03 16.84 -2.73
N TRP A 84 -1.23 16.05 -2.03
CA TRP A 84 0.07 16.47 -1.47
C TRP A 84 1.15 16.58 -2.54
N GLU A 85 1.12 15.70 -3.55
CA GLU A 85 2.08 15.69 -4.66
C GLU A 85 1.73 16.73 -5.73
N LYS A 86 2.54 17.79 -5.82
CA LYS A 86 2.28 18.92 -6.74
C LYS A 86 2.55 18.63 -8.22
N ALA A 87 3.41 17.66 -8.52
CA ALA A 87 3.82 17.33 -9.89
C ALA A 87 4.03 15.81 -10.05
N PRO A 88 2.93 15.02 -9.96
CA PRO A 88 3.03 13.57 -10.02
C PRO A 88 3.46 13.10 -11.41
N GLN A 89 4.37 12.12 -11.44
CA GLN A 89 4.89 11.55 -12.69
C GLN A 89 4.02 10.39 -13.23
N SER A 90 3.21 9.77 -12.36
CA SER A 90 2.28 8.69 -12.71
C SER A 90 0.83 9.12 -12.56
N THR A 91 -0.01 8.74 -13.51
CA THR A 91 -1.47 8.95 -13.47
C THR A 91 -2.18 7.99 -12.52
N LEU A 92 -1.52 6.90 -12.12
CA LEU A 92 -2.08 5.86 -11.27
C LEU A 92 -1.30 5.78 -9.96
N LEU A 93 -2.02 5.77 -8.84
CA LEU A 93 -1.49 5.44 -7.52
C LEU A 93 -1.94 4.05 -7.14
N VAL A 94 -1.02 3.26 -6.61
CA VAL A 94 -1.28 1.88 -6.17
C VAL A 94 -1.22 1.82 -4.65
N GLY A 95 -2.16 1.07 -4.08
CA GLY A 95 -2.11 0.68 -2.69
C GLY A 95 -2.43 -0.80 -2.49
N ALA A 96 -2.01 -1.32 -1.34
CA ALA A 96 -2.38 -2.64 -0.87
C ALA A 96 -3.00 -2.54 0.53
N VAL A 97 -3.95 -3.41 0.81
CA VAL A 97 -4.53 -3.64 2.12
C VAL A 97 -4.15 -5.05 2.54
N SER A 98 -3.63 -5.22 3.76
CA SER A 98 -3.19 -6.53 4.25
C SER A 98 -3.59 -6.81 5.69
N THR A 99 -4.06 -8.03 5.94
CA THR A 99 -4.24 -8.64 7.27
C THR A 99 -3.03 -9.48 7.69
N GLY A 100 -1.93 -9.40 6.93
CA GLY A 100 -0.75 -10.27 7.05
C GLY A 100 -0.86 -11.52 6.19
N ASN A 101 -1.92 -12.31 6.35
CA ASN A 101 -2.16 -13.54 5.59
C ASN A 101 -2.88 -13.31 4.26
N LEU A 102 -3.59 -12.19 4.09
CA LEU A 102 -4.23 -11.79 2.84
C LEU A 102 -3.67 -10.43 2.41
N TRP A 103 -3.43 -10.27 1.12
CA TRP A 103 -3.03 -9.01 0.50
C TRP A 103 -3.94 -8.73 -0.68
N GLN A 104 -4.57 -7.56 -0.70
CA GLN A 104 -5.41 -7.12 -1.81
C GLN A 104 -5.03 -5.73 -2.28
N PHE A 105 -5.18 -5.47 -3.57
CA PHE A 105 -4.73 -4.23 -4.19
C PHE A 105 -5.88 -3.30 -4.58
N GLY A 106 -5.59 -2.00 -4.55
CA GLY A 106 -6.43 -0.94 -5.05
C GLY A 106 -5.64 0.08 -5.85
N ILE A 107 -6.30 0.71 -6.83
CA ILE A 107 -5.72 1.72 -7.69
C ILE A 107 -6.60 2.96 -7.68
N LEU A 108 -5.97 4.13 -7.49
CA LEU A 108 -6.60 5.43 -7.74
C LEU A 108 -6.09 6.00 -9.06
N ASN A 109 -7.00 6.25 -10.00
CA ASN A 109 -6.71 7.07 -11.17
C ASN A 109 -6.81 8.54 -10.80
N ARG A 110 -5.67 9.24 -10.82
CA ARG A 110 -5.58 10.66 -10.43
C ARG A 110 -6.34 11.58 -11.36
N THR A 111 -6.50 11.22 -12.63
CA THR A 111 -7.17 12.05 -13.63
C THR A 111 -8.69 11.91 -13.53
N THR A 112 -9.20 10.68 -13.51
CA THR A 112 -10.65 10.43 -13.46
C THR A 112 -11.21 10.43 -12.04
N LYS A 113 -10.33 10.43 -11.02
CA LYS A 113 -10.66 10.25 -9.59
C LYS A 113 -11.43 8.95 -9.31
N GLN A 114 -11.30 7.96 -10.19
CA GLN A 114 -11.89 6.65 -10.00
C GLN A 114 -10.96 5.76 -9.18
N PHE A 115 -11.54 5.15 -8.15
CA PHE A 115 -10.88 4.12 -7.36
C PHE A 115 -11.40 2.74 -7.76
N THR A 116 -10.49 1.78 -7.89
CA THR A 116 -10.82 0.38 -8.15
C THR A 116 -10.14 -0.46 -7.09
N GLN A 117 -10.90 -1.30 -6.40
CA GLN A 117 -10.42 -2.24 -5.38
C GLN A 117 -10.66 -3.69 -5.82
N GLY A 118 -10.06 -4.64 -5.12
CA GLY A 118 -10.28 -6.06 -5.35
C GLY A 118 -9.68 -6.57 -6.66
N LEU A 119 -8.64 -5.92 -7.17
CA LEU A 119 -8.01 -6.24 -8.46
C LEU A 119 -7.30 -7.60 -8.41
N ASN A 120 -6.55 -7.86 -7.34
CA ASN A 120 -5.89 -9.14 -7.08
C ASN A 120 -5.91 -9.44 -5.58
N ALA A 121 -5.89 -10.72 -5.22
CA ALA A 121 -5.81 -11.20 -3.85
C ALA A 121 -4.74 -12.30 -3.75
N TYR A 122 -3.87 -12.21 -2.74
CA TYR A 122 -2.80 -13.17 -2.50
C TYR A 122 -2.83 -13.66 -1.06
N LEU A 123 -2.80 -14.98 -0.88
CA LEU A 123 -2.79 -15.63 0.42
C LEU A 123 -1.36 -16.05 0.79
N VAL A 124 -0.80 -15.44 1.83
CA VAL A 124 0.54 -15.76 2.35
C VAL A 124 0.43 -16.86 3.40
N PRO A 125 1.30 -17.91 3.37
CA PRO A 125 2.53 -18.01 2.58
C PRO A 125 2.37 -18.60 1.17
N ASN A 126 1.21 -19.15 0.81
CA ASN A 126 1.03 -19.93 -0.42
C ASN A 126 1.36 -19.15 -1.71
N ASP A 127 0.98 -17.87 -1.74
CA ASP A 127 1.13 -16.98 -2.89
C ASP A 127 2.29 -15.99 -2.72
N LEU A 128 3.18 -16.21 -1.76
CA LEU A 128 4.25 -15.25 -1.41
C LEU A 128 5.09 -14.86 -2.63
N ASP A 129 5.49 -15.82 -3.45
CA ASP A 129 6.29 -15.55 -4.65
C ASP A 129 5.54 -14.69 -5.68
N ALA A 130 4.23 -14.94 -5.84
CA ALA A 130 3.39 -14.18 -6.75
C ALA A 130 3.16 -12.75 -6.22
N LEU A 131 2.87 -12.62 -4.93
CA LEU A 131 2.77 -11.34 -4.23
C LEU A 131 4.05 -10.52 -4.38
N MET A 132 5.22 -11.12 -4.13
CA MET A 132 6.50 -10.44 -4.24
C MET A 132 6.78 -9.96 -5.67
N ARG A 133 6.45 -10.76 -6.69
CA ARG A 133 6.58 -10.35 -8.09
C ARG A 133 5.74 -9.11 -8.40
N VAL A 134 4.48 -9.09 -7.97
CA VAL A 134 3.60 -7.94 -8.19
C VAL A 134 4.05 -6.73 -7.40
N LEU A 135 4.43 -6.87 -6.13
CA LEU A 135 4.96 -5.76 -5.33
C LEU A 135 6.21 -5.13 -5.96
N VAL A 136 7.14 -5.96 -6.45
CA VAL A 136 8.35 -5.49 -7.15
C VAL A 136 7.98 -4.76 -8.44
N SER A 137 7.08 -5.33 -9.25
CA SER A 137 6.68 -4.70 -10.52
C SER A 137 5.86 -3.43 -10.29
N VAL A 138 5.04 -3.34 -9.25
CA VAL A 138 4.35 -2.09 -8.86
C VAL A 138 5.36 -0.98 -8.56
N LEU A 139 6.43 -1.28 -7.83
CA LEU A 139 7.46 -0.29 -7.52
C LEU A 139 8.32 0.07 -8.73
N LYS A 140 8.56 -0.87 -9.65
CA LYS A 140 9.38 -0.64 -10.86
C LYS A 140 8.62 0.02 -12.00
N ASP A 141 7.44 -0.49 -12.30
CA ASP A 141 6.67 -0.25 -13.53
C ASP A 141 5.29 0.39 -13.25
N GLY A 142 4.94 0.61 -11.98
CA GLY A 142 3.70 1.24 -11.56
C GLY A 142 2.47 0.31 -11.68
N ALA A 143 1.31 0.92 -11.89
CA ALA A 143 0.02 0.21 -11.92
C ALA A 143 -0.18 -0.73 -13.13
N ASN A 144 0.77 -0.77 -14.08
CA ASN A 144 0.72 -1.74 -15.19
C ASN A 144 0.82 -3.18 -14.68
N ALA A 145 1.49 -3.39 -13.53
CA ALA A 145 1.69 -4.68 -12.87
C ALA A 145 0.41 -5.34 -12.30
N ILE A 146 -0.70 -4.59 -12.21
CA ILE A 146 -1.96 -5.04 -11.57
C ILE A 146 -3.04 -5.30 -12.63
N LYS A 147 -2.76 -4.97 -13.90
CA LYS A 147 -3.71 -5.15 -15.01
C LYS A 147 -3.52 -6.46 -15.78
N GLU A 148 -2.57 -7.29 -15.36
CA GLU A 148 -2.24 -8.61 -15.93
C GLU A 148 -2.53 -9.72 -14.92
#